data_AF-A0A0F9EPM9-F1
#
_entry.id   AF-A0A0F9EPM9-F1
#
_cell.length_a   1.000
_cell.length_b   1.000
_cell.length_c   1.000
_cell.angle_alpha   90.00
_cell.angle_beta   90.00
_cell.angle_gamma   90.00
#
_symmetry.space_group_name_H-M   'P 1'
#
loop_
_entity.id
_entity.type
_entity.pdbx_description
1 polymer ?
#
loop_
_entity_poly.entity_id
_entity_poly.type
_entity_poly.pdbx_seq_one_letter_code
_entity_poly.pdbx_strand_id
1 'polypeptide(L)'
;MNIITQMIGLYKGDNGTNWASPPNKVCGHRNILYNDRMAKKTTKAQRVLRIRAIYELLLTDAPRGDIIRYCYEKWGVSSKTVDNYLQSASALIIEQAIEMQQNALEKHLAQRALIRNKALKKGDERLAFDVLRDETKLLDLYPKGEGSSDDKPLIIKILKGVSMTDL
;
A
#
# COMPACT_ATOMS: atom_id res chain seq x y z
N MET A 1 -57.28 -65.57 -10.24
CA MET A 1 -56.11 -66.40 -9.86
C MET A 1 -55.98 -66.34 -8.35
N ASN A 2 -56.38 -67.41 -7.66
CA ASN A 2 -56.01 -67.69 -6.26
C ASN A 2 -54.49 -67.97 -6.22
N ILE A 3 -53.74 -67.73 -5.14
CA ILE A 3 -53.64 -68.63 -3.98
C ILE A 3 -52.75 -67.92 -2.92
N ILE A 4 -53.31 -67.71 -1.72
CA ILE A 4 -52.79 -68.09 -0.37
C ILE A 4 -51.38 -67.62 0.09
N THR A 5 -51.33 -67.28 1.40
CA THR A 5 -50.25 -67.52 2.40
C THR A 5 -49.32 -66.34 2.68
N GLN A 6 -49.49 -65.56 3.76
CA GLN A 6 -49.14 -65.82 5.17
C GLN A 6 -47.66 -66.22 5.43
N MET A 7 -47.10 -65.54 6.43
CA MET A 7 -46.07 -65.97 7.39
C MET A 7 -44.58 -65.93 6.99
N ILE A 8 -43.90 -64.95 7.61
CA ILE A 8 -42.72 -65.09 8.47
C ILE A 8 -41.74 -66.21 8.10
N GLY A 9 -40.49 -65.84 7.82
CA GLY A 9 -39.35 -66.66 8.20
C GLY A 9 -38.21 -66.67 7.19
N LEU A 10 -37.06 -66.13 7.61
CA LEU A 10 -35.77 -66.82 7.69
C LEU A 10 -34.63 -65.83 7.45
N TYR A 11 -34.29 -65.08 8.51
CA TYR A 11 -32.89 -64.73 8.75
C TYR A 11 -32.13 -66.06 8.93
N LYS A 12 -31.39 -66.47 7.90
CA LYS A 12 -30.28 -67.40 8.05
C LYS A 12 -29.01 -66.63 7.78
N GLY A 13 -28.20 -66.51 8.82
CA GLY A 13 -26.82 -66.09 8.72
C GLY A 13 -25.95 -67.18 8.08
N ASP A 14 -24.70 -66.78 7.93
CA ASP A 14 -23.50 -67.59 7.78
C ASP A 14 -23.16 -68.01 6.34
N ASN A 15 -22.17 -67.34 5.75
CA ASN A 15 -20.77 -67.83 5.79
C ASN A 15 -19.89 -67.14 4.75
N GLY A 16 -18.67 -66.78 5.17
CA GLY A 16 -17.51 -66.90 4.29
C GLY A 16 -17.15 -65.69 3.42
N THR A 17 -16.16 -64.95 3.92
CA THR A 17 -15.13 -64.23 3.16
C THR A 17 -15.01 -64.57 1.67
N ASN A 18 -15.21 -63.57 0.82
CA ASN A 18 -14.35 -63.36 -0.35
C ASN A 18 -14.18 -61.85 -0.59
N TRP A 19 -13.18 -61.26 0.05
CA TRP A 19 -12.66 -59.92 -0.29
C TRP A 19 -11.90 -59.98 -1.61
N ALA A 20 -12.60 -60.37 -2.68
CA ALA A 20 -12.12 -60.17 -4.03
C ALA A 20 -12.16 -58.67 -4.31
N SER A 21 -11.11 -57.97 -3.86
CA SER A 21 -10.71 -56.68 -4.40
C SER A 21 -10.79 -56.79 -5.93
N PRO A 22 -11.56 -55.92 -6.61
CA PRO A 22 -11.55 -55.90 -8.07
C PRO A 22 -10.09 -55.73 -8.53
N PRO A 23 -9.65 -56.50 -9.55
CA PRO A 23 -8.27 -56.50 -9.97
C PRO A 23 -7.85 -55.08 -10.27
N ASN A 24 -6.74 -54.72 -9.63
CA ASN A 24 -5.99 -53.49 -9.79
C ASN A 24 -5.70 -53.20 -11.28
N LYS A 25 -6.64 -52.55 -11.98
CA LYS A 25 -6.37 -51.88 -13.25
C LYS A 25 -5.85 -50.49 -12.93
N VAL A 26 -4.58 -50.43 -12.56
CA VAL A 26 -3.84 -49.17 -12.58
C VAL A 26 -3.83 -48.64 -14.01
N CYS A 27 -3.83 -47.31 -14.08
CA CYS A 27 -3.27 -46.45 -15.13
C CYS A 27 -3.87 -46.52 -16.53
N GLY A 28 -4.48 -45.39 -16.95
CA GLY A 28 -4.47 -45.08 -18.37
C GLY A 28 -5.23 -43.87 -18.87
N HIS A 29 -6.37 -43.45 -18.32
CA HIS A 29 -7.24 -42.47 -19.01
C HIS A 29 -7.76 -41.35 -18.11
N ARG A 30 -6.86 -40.64 -17.42
CA ARG A 30 -7.15 -39.32 -16.83
C ARG A 30 -5.93 -38.41 -16.93
N ASN A 31 -5.51 -38.02 -18.14
CA ASN A 31 -4.51 -36.95 -18.26
C ASN A 31 -4.40 -36.34 -19.67
N ILE A 32 -5.52 -35.91 -20.26
CA ILE A 32 -5.48 -35.07 -21.48
C ILE A 32 -6.20 -33.71 -21.26
N LEU A 33 -7.07 -33.57 -20.26
CA LEU A 33 -7.74 -32.29 -19.93
C LEU A 33 -7.05 -31.47 -18.81
N TYR A 34 -5.78 -31.78 -18.49
CA TYR A 34 -5.07 -31.15 -17.36
C TYR A 34 -3.86 -30.29 -17.76
N ASN A 35 -3.75 -29.90 -19.04
CA ASN A 35 -2.70 -28.96 -19.48
C ASN A 35 -3.24 -27.58 -19.90
N ASP A 36 -4.54 -27.43 -20.19
CA ASP A 36 -5.16 -26.12 -20.52
C ASP A 36 -5.36 -25.20 -19.32
N ARG A 37 -5.14 -25.70 -18.09
CA ARG A 37 -5.23 -24.92 -16.84
C ARG A 37 -3.90 -24.38 -16.34
N MET A 38 -2.81 -24.50 -17.10
CA MET A 38 -1.62 -23.66 -16.89
C MET A 38 -1.92 -22.23 -17.36
N ALA A 39 -2.87 -21.57 -16.70
CA ALA A 39 -3.19 -20.17 -16.92
C ALA A 39 -1.87 -19.40 -16.91
N LYS A 40 -1.54 -18.80 -18.06
CA LYS A 40 -0.27 -18.12 -18.30
C LYS A 40 0.03 -17.22 -17.10
N LYS A 41 1.09 -17.57 -16.35
CA LYS A 41 1.45 -16.84 -15.13
C LYS A 41 1.58 -15.36 -15.49
N THR A 42 0.90 -14.52 -14.72
CA THR A 42 0.99 -13.07 -14.92
C THR A 42 2.45 -12.66 -14.83
N THR A 43 2.93 -11.93 -15.84
CA THR A 43 4.32 -11.46 -15.85
C THR A 43 4.55 -10.44 -14.73
N LYS A 44 5.81 -10.31 -14.27
CA LYS A 44 6.14 -9.34 -13.21
C LYS A 44 5.70 -7.91 -13.57
N ALA A 45 5.91 -7.52 -14.83
CA ALA A 45 5.49 -6.21 -15.34
C ALA A 45 3.96 -6.00 -15.25
N GLN A 46 3.17 -6.98 -15.70
CA GLN A 46 1.70 -6.92 -15.60
C GLN A 46 1.23 -6.82 -14.14
N ARG A 47 1.90 -7.54 -13.22
CA ARG A 47 1.58 -7.46 -11.79
C ARG A 47 1.78 -6.04 -11.26
N VAL A 48 2.89 -5.39 -11.60
CA VAL A 48 3.17 -4.01 -11.18
C VAL A 48 2.12 -3.04 -11.73
N LEU A 49 1.74 -3.18 -13.00
CA LEU A 49 0.69 -2.34 -13.60
C LEU A 49 -0.67 -2.51 -12.89
N ARG A 50 -1.03 -3.74 -12.51
CA ARG A 50 -2.27 -4.01 -11.75
C ARG A 50 -2.24 -3.40 -10.36
N ILE A 51 -1.12 -3.55 -9.65
CA ILE A 51 -0.93 -2.93 -8.32
C ILE A 51 -1.05 -1.41 -8.42
N ARG A 52 -0.43 -0.80 -9.44
CA ARG A 52 -0.53 0.65 -9.68
C ARG A 52 -1.97 1.09 -9.94
N ALA A 53 -2.72 0.34 -10.75
CA ALA A 53 -4.13 0.66 -10.98
C ALA A 53 -4.99 0.58 -9.69
N ILE A 54 -4.72 -0.40 -8.82
CA ILE A 54 -5.38 -0.50 -7.50
C ILE A 54 -4.93 0.64 -6.57
N TYR A 55 -3.67 1.03 -6.63
CA TYR A 55 -3.15 2.18 -5.89
C TYR A 55 -3.93 3.47 -6.23
N GLU A 56 -4.19 3.75 -7.51
CA GLU A 56 -5.01 4.91 -7.91
C GLU A 56 -6.45 4.83 -7.36
N LEU A 57 -7.03 3.61 -7.33
CA LEU A 57 -8.36 3.39 -6.74
C LEU A 57 -8.37 3.62 -5.23
N LEU A 58 -7.28 3.28 -4.53
CA LEU A 58 -7.14 3.56 -3.10
C LEU A 58 -6.99 5.06 -2.83
N LEU A 59 -6.28 5.81 -3.69
CA LEU A 59 -6.17 7.27 -3.55
C LEU A 59 -7.51 7.98 -3.77
N THR A 60 -8.41 7.38 -4.54
CA THR A 60 -9.78 7.89 -4.77
C THR A 60 -10.80 7.39 -3.75
N ASP A 61 -10.33 6.73 -2.68
CA ASP A 61 -11.14 6.17 -1.59
C ASP A 61 -12.21 5.17 -2.05
N ALA A 62 -11.91 4.38 -3.09
CA ALA A 62 -12.83 3.38 -3.59
C ALA A 62 -13.05 2.25 -2.55
N PRO A 63 -14.30 1.83 -2.27
CA PRO A 63 -14.56 0.77 -1.31
C PRO A 63 -14.04 -0.57 -1.84
N ARG A 64 -13.60 -1.46 -0.94
CA ARG A 64 -13.01 -2.77 -1.29
C ARG A 64 -13.88 -3.60 -2.25
N GLY A 65 -15.20 -3.56 -2.06
CA GLY A 65 -16.15 -4.28 -2.93
C GLY A 65 -16.06 -3.85 -4.39
N ASP A 66 -15.93 -2.55 -4.64
CA ASP A 66 -15.83 -1.99 -5.99
C ASP A 66 -14.46 -2.30 -6.62
N ILE A 67 -13.40 -2.31 -5.82
CA ILE A 67 -12.06 -2.71 -6.27
C ILE A 67 -12.06 -4.16 -6.73
N ILE A 68 -12.69 -5.06 -5.96
CA ILE A 68 -12.80 -6.48 -6.34
C ILE A 68 -13.57 -6.63 -7.65
N ARG A 69 -14.72 -5.95 -7.78
CA ARG A 69 -15.53 -5.97 -9.01
C ARG A 69 -14.72 -5.47 -10.20
N TYR A 70 -14.06 -4.32 -10.07
CA TYR A 70 -13.20 -3.75 -11.11
C TYR A 70 -12.10 -4.72 -11.56
N CYS A 71 -11.40 -5.35 -10.59
CA CYS A 71 -10.32 -6.28 -10.91
C CYS A 71 -10.82 -7.55 -11.60
N TYR A 72 -12.02 -8.03 -11.20
CA TYR A 72 -12.68 -9.15 -11.85
C TYR A 72 -13.07 -8.81 -13.29
N GLU A 73 -13.72 -7.67 -13.52
CA GLU A 73 -14.15 -7.23 -14.85
C GLU A 73 -12.96 -6.95 -15.79
N LYS A 74 -11.89 -6.33 -15.29
CA LYS A 74 -10.72 -5.99 -16.12
C LYS A 74 -9.79 -7.15 -16.41
N TRP A 75 -9.56 -8.04 -15.44
CA TRP A 75 -8.50 -9.04 -15.51
C TRP A 75 -8.92 -10.45 -15.14
N GLY A 76 -10.16 -10.67 -14.69
CA GLY A 76 -10.65 -11.99 -14.29
C GLY A 76 -9.93 -12.57 -13.07
N VAL A 77 -9.38 -11.73 -12.18
CA VAL A 77 -8.65 -12.19 -10.99
C VAL A 77 -9.58 -12.50 -9.83
N SER A 78 -9.22 -13.53 -9.06
CA SER A 78 -9.95 -13.93 -7.85
C SER A 78 -9.79 -12.90 -6.72
N SER A 79 -10.78 -12.83 -5.82
CA SER A 79 -10.75 -11.96 -4.64
C SER A 79 -9.47 -12.12 -3.81
N LYS A 80 -9.00 -13.35 -3.60
CA LYS A 80 -7.75 -13.64 -2.87
C LYS A 80 -6.52 -13.03 -3.55
N THR A 81 -6.51 -12.97 -4.88
CA THR A 81 -5.42 -12.30 -5.62
C THR A 81 -5.51 -10.78 -5.48
N VAL A 82 -6.73 -10.23 -5.49
CA VAL A 82 -6.97 -8.80 -5.25
C VAL A 82 -6.50 -8.38 -3.86
N ASP A 83 -6.73 -9.20 -2.83
CA ASP A 83 -6.24 -8.92 -1.47
C ASP A 83 -4.71 -8.81 -1.40
N ASN A 84 -3.99 -9.70 -2.11
CA ASN A 84 -2.53 -9.60 -2.21
C ASN A 84 -2.09 -8.31 -2.91
N TYR A 85 -2.85 -7.85 -3.92
CA TYR A 85 -2.56 -6.60 -4.60
C TYR A 85 -2.87 -5.39 -3.73
N LEU A 86 -3.98 -5.41 -2.98
CA LEU A 86 -4.34 -4.38 -2.01
C LEU A 86 -3.23 -4.22 -0.97
N GLN A 87 -2.77 -5.32 -0.36
CA GLN A 87 -1.67 -5.27 0.60
C GLN A 87 -0.40 -4.66 -0.01
N SER A 88 -0.08 -5.02 -1.26
CA SER A 88 1.08 -4.46 -1.96
C SER A 88 0.91 -2.97 -2.26
N ALA A 89 -0.29 -2.54 -2.68
CA ALA A 89 -0.59 -1.15 -2.96
C ALA A 89 -0.56 -0.29 -1.68
N SER A 90 -1.11 -0.80 -0.57
CA SER A 90 -1.04 -0.12 0.74
C SER A 90 0.39 0.03 1.24
N ALA A 91 1.23 -1.00 1.06
CA ALA A 91 2.65 -0.91 1.39
C ALA A 91 3.37 0.21 0.60
N LEU A 92 3.07 0.34 -0.70
CA LEU A 92 3.62 1.42 -1.53
C LEU A 92 3.16 2.81 -1.07
N ILE A 93 1.91 2.96 -0.64
CA ILE A 93 1.40 4.24 -0.09
C ILE A 93 2.19 4.61 1.16
N ILE A 94 2.43 3.66 2.07
CA ILE A 94 3.18 3.90 3.30
C ILE A 94 4.64 4.25 2.99
N GLU A 95 5.29 3.52 2.10
CA GLU A 95 6.67 3.79 1.67
C GLU A 95 6.80 5.20 1.10
N GLN A 96 5.89 5.60 0.20
CA GLN A 96 5.86 6.95 -0.34
C GLN A 96 5.57 8.01 0.72
N ALA A 97 4.68 7.74 1.67
CA ALA A 97 4.38 8.67 2.75
C ALA A 97 5.62 8.90 3.63
N ILE A 98 6.39 7.85 3.93
CA ILE A 98 7.65 7.94 4.68
C ILE A 98 8.67 8.77 3.90
N GLU A 99 8.87 8.48 2.61
CA GLU A 99 9.78 9.25 1.75
C GLU A 99 9.35 10.72 1.63
N MET A 100 8.05 10.98 1.54
CA MET A 100 7.49 12.33 1.52
C MET A 100 7.74 13.05 2.84
N GLN A 101 7.60 12.38 3.97
CA GLN A 101 7.83 12.94 5.30
C GLN A 101 9.31 13.27 5.53
N GLN A 102 10.22 12.38 5.14
CA GLN A 102 11.66 12.59 5.24
C GLN A 102 12.08 13.86 4.48
N ASN A 103 11.53 14.07 3.29
CA ASN A 103 11.83 15.21 2.44
C ASN A 103 10.91 16.43 2.69
N ALA A 104 10.05 16.39 3.71
CA ALA A 104 9.03 17.43 3.92
C ALA A 104 9.66 18.80 4.19
N LEU A 105 10.69 18.84 5.05
CA LEU A 105 11.40 20.07 5.38
C LEU A 105 12.01 20.72 4.14
N GLU A 106 12.76 19.96 3.35
CA GLU A 106 13.42 20.45 2.14
C GLU A 106 12.39 20.96 1.11
N LYS A 107 11.30 20.22 0.90
CA LYS A 107 10.21 20.62 0.02
C LYS A 107 9.58 21.95 0.48
N HIS A 108 9.32 22.10 1.77
CA HIS A 108 8.76 23.34 2.29
C HIS A 108 9.73 24.53 2.15
N LEU A 109 11.03 24.33 2.37
CA LEU A 109 12.04 25.36 2.12
C LEU A 109 12.09 25.75 0.64
N ALA A 110 12.12 24.78 -0.27
CA ALA A 110 12.13 25.04 -1.71
C ALA A 110 10.87 25.78 -2.18
N GLN A 111 9.69 25.40 -1.68
CA GLN A 111 8.43 26.07 -1.97
C GLN A 111 8.43 27.53 -1.49
N ARG A 112 8.89 27.79 -0.26
CA ARG A 112 8.98 29.15 0.30
C ARG A 112 9.98 30.01 -0.48
N ALA A 113 11.15 29.47 -0.82
CA ALA A 113 12.13 30.17 -1.64
C ALA A 113 11.56 30.56 -3.02
N LEU A 114 10.77 29.67 -3.64
CA LEU A 114 10.07 29.93 -4.89
C LEU A 114 9.04 31.05 -4.75
N ILE A 115 8.24 31.06 -3.68
CA ILE A 115 7.27 32.13 -3.38
C ILE A 115 7.98 33.46 -3.17
N ARG A 116 9.04 33.49 -2.37
CA ARG A 116 9.87 34.69 -2.15
C ARG A 116 10.40 35.24 -3.47
N ASN A 117 10.96 34.38 -4.33
CA ASN A 117 11.48 34.80 -5.64
C ASN A 117 10.37 35.35 -6.54
N LYS A 118 9.16 34.78 -6.49
CA LYS A 118 7.99 35.32 -7.22
C LYS A 118 7.55 36.68 -6.67
N ALA A 119 7.55 36.86 -5.35
CA ALA A 119 7.20 38.13 -4.71
C ALA A 119 8.20 39.24 -5.07
N LEU A 120 9.50 38.94 -5.00
CA LEU A 120 10.56 39.87 -5.42
C LEU A 120 10.43 40.29 -6.89
N LYS A 121 10.13 39.33 -7.79
CA LYS A 121 9.88 39.64 -9.21
C LYS A 121 8.67 40.56 -9.44
N LYS A 122 7.68 40.52 -8.55
CA LYS A 122 6.49 41.38 -8.60
C LYS A 122 6.69 42.74 -7.91
N GLY A 123 7.77 42.91 -7.14
CA GLY A 123 7.99 44.09 -6.31
C GLY A 123 7.27 44.06 -4.95
N ASP A 124 6.69 42.91 -4.57
CA ASP A 124 5.96 42.75 -3.30
C ASP A 124 6.93 42.43 -2.15
N GLU A 125 7.68 43.43 -1.70
CA GLU A 125 8.74 43.27 -0.67
C GLU A 125 8.21 42.80 0.68
N ARG A 126 6.99 43.23 1.07
CA ARG A 126 6.35 42.81 2.32
C ARG A 126 6.15 41.29 2.38
N LEU A 127 5.61 40.73 1.30
CA LEU A 127 5.39 39.29 1.19
C LEU A 127 6.73 38.53 1.18
N ALA A 128 7.74 39.07 0.48
CA ALA A 128 9.08 38.47 0.46
C ALA A 128 9.71 38.42 1.87
N PHE A 129 9.56 39.49 2.64
CA PHE A 129 10.04 39.57 4.02
C PHE A 129 9.29 38.61 4.94
N ASP A 130 7.96 38.55 4.83
CA ASP A 130 7.15 37.63 5.63
C ASP A 130 7.56 36.18 5.39
N VAL A 131 7.71 35.76 4.14
CA VAL A 131 8.17 34.40 3.77
C VAL A 131 9.57 34.12 4.31
N LEU A 132 10.47 35.11 4.28
CA LEU A 132 11.82 34.97 4.81
C LEU A 132 11.82 34.74 6.33
N ARG A 133 11.03 35.52 7.09
CA ARG A 133 10.84 35.30 8.54
C ARG A 133 10.34 33.88 8.81
N ASP A 134 9.45 33.42 7.96
CA ASP A 134 8.81 32.13 8.05
C ASP A 134 9.78 30.96 7.75
N GLU A 135 10.68 31.11 6.77
CA GLU A 135 11.80 30.19 6.54
C GLU A 135 12.74 30.12 7.74
N THR A 136 13.09 31.27 8.32
CA THR A 136 13.99 31.31 9.47
C THR A 136 13.39 30.71 10.75
N LYS A 137 12.06 30.80 10.92
CA LYS A 137 11.34 30.08 11.99
C LYS A 137 11.38 28.57 11.79
N LEU A 138 11.23 28.11 10.55
CA LEU A 138 11.29 26.68 10.24
C LEU A 138 12.68 26.08 10.52
N LEU A 139 13.73 26.89 10.38
CA LEU A 139 15.11 26.52 10.69
C LEU A 139 15.50 26.77 12.17
N ASP A 140 14.55 27.21 13.01
CA ASP A 140 14.81 27.59 14.41
C ASP A 140 15.94 28.63 14.58
N LEU A 141 16.17 29.49 13.57
CA LEU A 141 17.20 30.55 13.61
C LEU A 141 16.76 31.79 14.39
N TYR A 142 15.44 31.95 14.59
CA TYR A 142 14.91 32.97 15.48
C TYR A 142 14.90 32.46 16.92
N PRO A 143 15.26 33.29 17.91
CA PRO A 143 15.05 32.92 19.30
C PRO A 143 13.55 32.64 19.49
N LYS A 144 13.23 31.43 19.97
CA LYS A 144 11.86 31.10 20.41
C LYS A 144 11.55 32.08 21.53
N GLY A 145 10.66 33.03 21.28
CA GLY A 145 10.27 33.99 22.29
C GLY A 145 9.79 33.24 23.53
N GLU A 146 10.52 33.37 24.63
CA GLU A 146 10.09 32.86 25.92
C GLU A 146 8.88 33.69 26.34
N GLY A 147 7.71 33.07 26.34
CA GLY A 147 6.52 33.71 26.89
C GLY A 147 6.58 33.71 28.42
N SER A 148 7.40 34.58 29.02
CA SER A 148 7.24 35.03 30.41
C SER A 148 7.72 36.48 30.56
N SER A 149 7.12 37.22 31.47
CA SER A 149 6.89 38.66 31.46
C SER A 149 8.09 39.60 31.71
N ASP A 150 9.36 39.21 31.48
CA ASP A 150 10.53 40.00 31.91
C ASP A 150 11.65 40.22 30.85
N ASP A 151 11.36 40.12 29.55
CA ASP A 151 12.43 40.17 28.54
C ASP A 151 12.77 41.59 28.03
N LYS A 152 13.89 42.11 28.53
CA LYS A 152 14.62 43.26 27.96
C LYS A 152 15.07 42.94 26.53
N PRO A 153 15.02 43.89 25.56
CA PRO A 153 15.50 43.63 24.21
C PRO A 153 17.01 43.39 24.23
N LEU A 154 17.45 42.23 23.73
CA LEU A 154 18.87 41.94 23.54
C LEU A 154 19.43 42.83 22.42
N ILE A 155 20.17 43.84 22.87
CA ILE A 155 21.11 44.63 22.07
C ILE A 155 22.02 43.66 21.32
N ILE A 156 21.94 43.66 19.99
CA ILE A 156 22.85 42.92 19.12
C ILE A 156 24.26 43.49 19.35
N LYS A 157 25.09 42.78 20.12
CA LYS A 157 26.54 43.03 20.16
C LYS A 157 27.15 42.55 18.85
N ILE A 158 27.24 43.48 17.90
CA ILE A 158 28.07 43.33 16.71
C ILE A 158 29.54 43.22 17.18
N LEU A 159 30.16 42.07 16.88
CA LEU A 159 31.58 41.82 16.65
C LEU A 159 32.61 42.34 17.70
N LYS A 160 33.06 41.44 18.58
CA LYS A 160 34.49 41.38 18.99
C LYS A 160 34.87 39.92 19.21
N GLY A 161 35.83 39.41 18.42
CA GLY A 161 36.40 38.08 18.68
C GLY A 161 36.98 37.31 17.49
N VAL A 162 37.42 37.95 16.40
CA VAL A 162 38.45 37.33 15.54
C VAL A 162 39.77 37.93 16.01
N SER A 163 40.49 37.20 16.86
CA SER A 163 41.82 37.58 17.31
C SER A 163 42.82 37.41 16.18
N MET A 164 43.44 38.52 15.81
CA MET A 164 44.51 38.62 14.83
C MET A 164 45.84 38.36 15.56
N THR A 165 46.21 37.08 15.71
CA THR A 165 47.55 36.65 16.16
C THR A 165 47.94 35.37 15.43
N ASP A 166 48.17 35.50 14.12
CA ASP A 166 49.02 34.60 13.32
C ASP A 166 49.91 35.50 12.45
N LEU A 167 50.87 36.17 13.09
CA LEU A 167 52.13 36.69 12.51
C LEU A 167 53.17 36.74 13.64
#